data_AF-A0A5B8VI68-F1
#
_entry.id   AF-A0A5B8VI68-F1
#
_cell.length_a   1.000
_cell.length_b   1.000
_cell.length_c   1.000
_cell.angle_alpha   90.00
_cell.angle_beta   90.00
_cell.angle_gamma   90.00
#
_symmetry.space_group_name_H-M   'P 1'
#
loop_
_entity.id
_entity.type
_entity.pdbx_description
1 polymer ?
#
loop_
_entity_poly.entity_id
_entity_poly.type
_entity_poly.pdbx_seq_one_letter_code
_entity_poly.pdbx_strand_id
1 'polypeptide(L)'
;MSVAINDRIDIRISKDQKELIQYASSLMGFKSVSEFIISCVSREAKEIVADNNQILKSIEDKRIFVNAMINPPAPNAALKKAYKNYKKFKETNGA
;
A
#
# COMPACT_ATOMS: atom_id res chain seq x y z
N MET A 1 -21.88 14.19 7.51
CA MET A 1 -20.88 15.17 7.99
C MET A 1 -20.13 15.70 6.79
N SER A 2 -20.16 17.02 6.55
CA SER A 2 -19.35 17.65 5.50
C SER A 2 -17.88 17.55 5.90
N VAL A 3 -17.05 16.91 5.07
CA VAL A 3 -15.60 16.87 5.28
C VAL A 3 -15.08 18.29 5.07
N ALA A 4 -14.53 18.91 6.13
CA ALA A 4 -13.82 20.18 6.00
C ALA A 4 -12.49 19.91 5.27
N ILE A 5 -12.40 20.34 4.01
CA ILE A 5 -11.16 20.28 3.22
C ILE A 5 -10.32 21.49 3.62
N ASN A 6 -9.41 21.33 4.60
CA ASN A 6 -8.54 22.43 5.05
C ASN A 6 -7.04 22.13 4.91
N ASP A 7 -6.67 20.89 4.59
CA ASP A 7 -5.27 20.51 4.42
C ASP A 7 -4.72 21.01 3.09
N ARG A 8 -3.47 21.49 3.10
CA ARG A 8 -2.81 22.10 1.95
C ARG A 8 -1.47 21.42 1.66
N ILE A 9 -1.13 21.37 0.38
CA ILE A 9 0.19 20.96 -0.10
C ILE A 9 0.83 22.18 -0.76
N ASP A 10 1.86 22.73 -0.12
CA ASP A 10 2.60 23.89 -0.64
C ASP A 10 3.86 23.41 -1.38
N ILE A 11 3.91 23.68 -2.69
CA ILE A 11 5.02 23.26 -3.56
C ILE A 11 5.51 24.47 -4.36
N ARG A 12 6.83 24.65 -4.41
CA ARG A 12 7.48 25.57 -5.36
C ARG A 12 7.89 24.79 -6.60
N ILE A 13 7.52 25.30 -7.76
CA ILE A 13 7.85 24.73 -9.06
C ILE A 13 8.49 25.80 -9.95
N SER A 14 9.25 25.36 -10.96
CA SER A 14 9.76 26.25 -12.00
C SER A 14 8.63 26.78 -12.89
N LYS A 15 8.92 27.86 -13.63
CA LYS A 15 8.00 28.42 -14.63
C LYS A 15 7.66 27.38 -15.71
N ASP A 16 8.67 26.67 -16.22
CA ASP A 16 8.52 25.67 -17.27
C ASP A 16 7.62 24.51 -16.81
N GLN A 17 7.79 24.04 -15.57
CA GLN A 17 6.90 23.03 -14.99
C GLN A 17 5.45 23.54 -14.88
N LYS A 18 5.26 24.80 -14.45
CA LYS A 18 3.93 25.39 -14.35
C LYS A 18 3.24 25.46 -15.70
N GLU A 19 3.94 25.90 -16.74
CA GLU A 19 3.41 26.01 -18.11
C GLU A 19 3.07 24.63 -18.68
N LEU A 20 3.95 23.64 -18.50
CA LEU A 20 3.71 22.26 -18.92
C LEU A 20 2.46 21.68 -18.24
N ILE A 21 2.35 21.83 -16.92
CA ILE A 21 1.22 21.32 -16.15
C ILE A 21 -0.09 22.00 -16.57
N GLN A 22 -0.07 23.32 -16.79
CA GLN A 22 -1.22 24.08 -17.29
C GLN A 22 -1.67 23.59 -18.65
N TYR A 23 -0.72 23.40 -19.57
CA TYR A 23 -1.02 22.91 -20.90
C TYR A 23 -1.59 21.49 -20.87
N ALA A 24 -0.96 20.57 -20.13
CA ALA A 24 -1.47 19.20 -19.96
C ALA A 24 -2.87 19.16 -19.33
N SER A 25 -3.11 19.96 -18.29
CA SER A 25 -4.43 20.13 -17.66
C SER A 25 -5.48 20.58 -18.67
N SER A 26 -5.14 21.49 -19.58
CA SER A 26 -6.05 22.00 -20.60
C SER A 26 -6.39 20.93 -21.65
N LEU A 27 -5.40 20.15 -22.09
CA LEU A 27 -5.58 19.05 -23.05
C LEU A 27 -6.49 17.95 -22.50
N MET A 28 -6.38 17.65 -21.20
CA MET A 28 -7.19 16.64 -20.52
C MET A 28 -8.57 17.14 -20.09
N GLY A 29 -8.88 18.44 -20.26
CA GLY A 29 -10.20 19.02 -19.99
C GLY A 29 -10.52 19.22 -18.51
N PHE A 30 -9.51 19.37 -17.63
CA PHE A 30 -9.74 19.67 -16.21
C PHE A 30 -10.17 21.12 -16.01
N LYS A 31 -11.01 21.38 -15.00
CA LYS A 31 -11.53 22.73 -14.71
C LYS A 31 -10.47 23.63 -14.07
N SER A 32 -9.47 23.03 -13.44
CA SER A 32 -8.35 23.75 -12.85
C SER A 32 -7.08 22.92 -12.79
N VAL A 33 -5.94 23.60 -12.73
CA VAL A 33 -4.62 22.97 -12.51
C VAL A 33 -4.59 22.19 -11.19
N SER A 34 -5.21 22.72 -10.14
CA SER A 34 -5.27 22.04 -8.84
C SER A 34 -6.02 20.72 -8.94
N GLU A 35 -7.16 20.69 -9.64
CA GLU A 35 -7.91 19.45 -9.87
C GLU A 35 -7.08 18.43 -10.67
N PHE A 36 -6.38 18.89 -11.71
CA PHE A 36 -5.47 18.06 -12.49
C PHE A 36 -4.35 17.45 -11.63
N ILE A 37 -3.67 18.27 -10.82
CA ILE A 37 -2.61 17.82 -9.91
C ILE A 37 -3.14 16.79 -8.92
N ILE A 38 -4.25 17.07 -8.25
CA ILE A 38 -4.84 16.14 -7.27
C ILE A 38 -5.24 14.83 -7.94
N SER A 39 -5.83 14.89 -9.14
CA SER A 39 -6.22 13.68 -9.89
C SER A 39 -5.00 12.81 -10.22
N CYS A 40 -3.94 13.41 -10.77
CA CYS A 40 -2.72 12.70 -11.14
C CYS A 40 -2.01 12.12 -9.91
N VAL A 41 -1.74 12.95 -8.90
CA VAL A 41 -1.02 12.54 -7.70
C VAL A 41 -1.80 11.46 -6.94
N SER A 42 -3.13 11.57 -6.86
CA SER A 42 -3.96 10.56 -6.20
C SER A 42 -3.94 9.22 -6.93
N ARG A 43 -3.88 9.22 -8.27
CA ARG A 43 -3.76 7.98 -9.05
C ARG A 43 -2.41 7.30 -8.76
N GLU A 44 -1.32 8.03 -8.92
CA GLU A 44 0.02 7.48 -8.69
C GLU A 44 0.20 7.02 -7.23
N ALA A 45 -0.29 7.77 -6.26
CA ALA A 45 -0.24 7.38 -4.86
C ALA A 45 -0.99 6.07 -4.58
N LYS A 46 -2.15 5.86 -5.21
CA LYS A 46 -2.91 4.61 -5.08
C LYS A 46 -2.15 3.44 -5.68
N GLU A 47 -1.53 3.62 -6.83
CA GLU A 47 -0.73 2.57 -7.49
C GLU A 47 0.49 2.20 -6.63
N ILE A 48 1.22 3.18 -6.11
CA ILE A 48 2.37 2.95 -5.20
C ILE A 48 1.94 2.16 -3.96
N VAL A 49 0.84 2.56 -3.32
CA VAL A 49 0.35 1.88 -2.11
C VAL A 49 -0.14 0.47 -2.43
N ALA A 50 -0.84 0.28 -3.55
CA ALA A 50 -1.30 -1.03 -3.98
C ALA A 50 -0.13 -1.98 -4.27
N ASP A 51 0.87 -1.50 -5.01
CA ASP A 51 2.08 -2.24 -5.34
C ASP A 51 2.89 -2.63 -4.10
N ASN A 52 2.99 -1.72 -3.12
CA ASN A 52 3.68 -2.00 -1.86
C ASN A 52 2.93 -3.02 -1.00
N ASN A 53 1.59 -2.97 -0.99
CA ASN A 53 0.77 -3.84 -0.15
C ASN A 53 0.51 -5.22 -0.79
N GLN A 54 0.97 -5.47 -2.00
CA GLN A 54 0.77 -6.74 -2.68
C GLN A 54 1.76 -7.80 -2.18
N ILE A 55 1.27 -8.72 -1.35
CA ILE A 55 2.06 -9.78 -0.68
C ILE A 55 2.43 -10.95 -1.63
N LEU A 56 1.86 -11.01 -2.83
CA LEU A 56 2.10 -12.08 -3.82
C LEU A 56 2.36 -11.48 -5.21
N LYS A 57 3.53 -10.86 -5.38
CA LYS A 57 3.86 -10.10 -6.59
C LYS A 57 4.25 -11.01 -7.75
N SER A 58 5.10 -12.02 -7.52
CA SER A 58 5.54 -12.93 -8.58
C SER A 58 4.60 -14.13 -8.77
N ILE A 59 4.68 -14.77 -9.94
CA ILE A 59 3.98 -16.04 -10.20
C ILE A 59 4.49 -17.13 -9.24
N GLU A 60 5.78 -17.10 -8.90
CA GLU A 60 6.40 -18.05 -7.99
C GLU A 60 5.87 -17.89 -6.56
N ASP A 61 5.74 -16.65 -6.05
CA ASP A 61 5.17 -16.40 -4.71
C ASP A 61 3.74 -16.94 -4.63
N LYS A 62 2.93 -16.67 -5.66
CA LYS A 62 1.55 -17.19 -5.75
C LYS A 62 1.53 -18.72 -5.75
N ARG A 63 2.46 -19.35 -6.47
CA ARG A 63 2.57 -20.82 -6.53
C ARG A 63 2.95 -21.40 -5.16
N ILE A 64 3.96 -20.82 -4.50
CA ILE A 64 4.39 -21.25 -3.16
C ILE A 64 3.23 -21.09 -2.16
N PHE A 65 2.56 -19.95 -2.18
CA PHE A 65 1.45 -19.65 -1.28
C PHE A 65 0.27 -20.61 -1.48
N VAL A 66 -0.18 -20.79 -2.72
CA VAL A 66 -1.29 -21.71 -3.04
C VAL A 66 -0.91 -23.15 -2.70
N ASN A 67 0.32 -23.58 -3.02
CA ASN A 67 0.79 -24.92 -2.66
C ASN A 67 0.81 -25.12 -1.13
N ALA A 68 1.24 -24.12 -0.36
CA ALA A 68 1.21 -24.19 1.11
C ALA A 68 -0.22 -24.24 1.68
N MET A 69 -1.23 -23.72 0.98
CA MET A 69 -2.64 -23.83 1.38
C MET A 69 -3.23 -25.22 1.06
N ILE A 70 -2.95 -25.75 -0.14
CA ILE A 70 -3.53 -27.02 -0.61
C ILE A 70 -2.78 -28.21 -0.02
N ASN A 71 -1.46 -28.08 0.15
CA ASN A 71 -0.56 -29.09 0.71
C ASN A 71 0.18 -28.51 1.93
N PRO A 72 -0.53 -28.32 3.06
CA PRO A 72 0.06 -27.68 4.24
C PRO A 72 1.24 -28.50 4.78
N PRO A 73 2.44 -27.90 4.89
CA PRO A 73 3.61 -28.62 5.38
C PRO A 73 3.48 -28.91 6.88
N ALA A 74 4.06 -30.03 7.32
CA ALA A 74 4.14 -30.34 8.74
C ALA A 74 4.99 -29.30 9.49
N PRO A 75 4.62 -28.91 10.72
CA PRO A 75 5.36 -27.92 11.48
C PRO A 75 6.78 -28.42 11.80
N ASN A 76 7.77 -27.55 11.55
CA ASN A 76 9.17 -27.86 11.80
C ASN A 76 9.50 -27.90 13.32
N ALA A 77 10.70 -28.36 13.65
CA ALA A 77 11.13 -28.49 15.05
C ALA A 77 11.12 -27.15 15.82
N ALA A 78 11.49 -26.05 15.14
CA ALA A 78 11.51 -24.71 15.73
C ALA A 78 10.09 -24.23 16.09
N LEU A 79 9.12 -24.38 15.19
CA LEU A 79 7.73 -24.01 15.41
C LEU A 79 7.09 -24.86 16.52
N LYS A 80 7.37 -26.17 16.54
CA LYS A 80 6.95 -27.06 17.64
C LYS A 80 7.52 -26.61 19.00
N LYS A 81 8.78 -26.18 19.05
CA LYS A 81 9.42 -25.65 20.26
C LYS A 81 8.78 -24.33 20.70
N ALA A 82 8.58 -23.40 19.77
CA ALA A 82 7.93 -22.12 20.05
C ALA A 82 6.52 -22.30 20.63
N TYR A 83 5.73 -23.22 20.06
CA TYR A 83 4.41 -23.56 20.57
C TYR A 83 4.45 -24.09 22.02
N LYS A 84 5.39 -25.00 22.33
CA LYS A 84 5.57 -25.51 23.70
C LYS A 84 5.95 -24.38 24.69
N ASN A 85 6.81 -23.45 24.27
CA ASN A 85 7.20 -22.31 25.09
C ASN A 85 6.02 -21.38 25.36
N TYR A 86 5.22 -21.08 24.33
CA TYR A 86 4.01 -20.28 24.48
C TYR A 86 3.01 -20.92 25.43
N LYS A 87 2.79 -22.24 25.32
CA LYS A 87 1.90 -22.99 26.22
C LYS A 87 2.34 -22.86 27.69
N LYS A 88 3.63 -23.08 27.97
CA LYS A 88 4.21 -22.88 29.31
C LYS A 88 4.06 -21.44 29.81
N PHE A 89 4.31 -20.45 28.95
CA PHE A 89 4.14 -19.03 29.29
C PHE A 89 2.70 -18.71 29.69
N LYS A 90 1.70 -19.20 28.93
CA LYS A 90 0.28 -19.05 29.28
C LYS A 90 -0.10 -19.75 30.58
N GLU A 91 0.45 -20.93 30.85
CA GLU A 91 0.19 -21.68 32.08
C GLU A 91 0.81 -21.02 33.31
N THR A 92 1.93 -20.30 33.14
CA THR A 92 2.65 -19.63 34.25
C THR A 92 2.13 -18.22 34.54
N ASN A 93 1.57 -17.52 33.54
CA ASN A 93 1.10 -16.12 33.65
C ASN A 93 -0.42 -15.97 33.49
N GLY A 94 -1.15 -17.08 33.47
CA GLY A 94 -2.61 -17.11 33.47
C GLY A 94 -3.15 -17.45 34.86
N ALA A 95 -3.13 -16.48 35.77
CA ALA A 95 -3.94 -16.40 36.99
C ALA A 95 -4.36 -14.93 37.16
#